data_AF-A0A832SK92-F1
#
_entry.id   AF-A0A832SK92-F1
#
_cell.length_a   1.000
_cell.length_b   1.000
_cell.length_c   1.000
_cell.angle_alpha   90.00
_cell.angle_beta   90.00
_cell.angle_gamma   90.00
#
_symmetry.space_group_name_H-M   'P 1'
#
loop_
_entity.id
_entity.type
_entity.pdbx_description
1 polymer ?
#
loop_
_entity_poly.entity_id
_entity_poly.type
_entity_poly.pdbx_seq_one_letter_code
_entity_poly.pdbx_strand_id
1 'polypeptide(L)'
;MSSFTFFSLQKKLLVLVLSTTFVSISITTVLFLNFDNITIFQFQENIILIGIFLMFVMSILTYFLSKRLSGPLEQLSAATYQISRGEFNIRTNIQSRDEIGNLSKSFDNMAKKLQEAEITIKQKEEVIKQQEDILLKFSQHTQNDCVGVIDMKDSTKISAKLSDED
;
A
#
# COMPACT_ATOMS: atom_id res chain seq x y z
N MET A 1 27.36 -17.35 22.55
CA MET A 1 27.58 -18.80 22.35
C MET A 1 26.80 -19.29 21.13
N SER A 2 27.11 -18.79 19.92
CA SER A 2 26.41 -19.12 18.67
C SER A 2 27.33 -19.22 17.44
N SER A 3 28.64 -19.01 17.58
CA SER A 3 29.62 -19.05 16.49
C SER A 3 30.05 -20.49 16.08
N PHE A 4 29.88 -21.47 16.98
CA PHE A 4 30.36 -22.84 16.76
C PHE A 4 29.50 -23.70 15.82
N THR A 5 28.21 -23.40 15.65
CA THR A 5 27.31 -24.17 14.77
C THR A 5 27.45 -23.77 13.30
N PHE A 6 27.78 -22.50 13.03
CA PHE A 6 27.94 -21.95 11.67
C PHE A 6 29.06 -22.65 10.88
N PHE A 7 30.20 -22.92 11.53
CA PHE A 7 31.35 -23.58 10.90
C PHE A 7 31.06 -25.04 10.49
N SER A 8 30.17 -25.74 11.20
CA SER A 8 29.78 -27.12 10.87
C SER A 8 28.87 -27.21 9.64
N LEU A 9 28.00 -26.22 9.45
CA LEU A 9 27.02 -26.18 8.35
C LEU A 9 27.69 -25.83 7.02
N GLN A 10 28.62 -24.85 7.05
CA GLN A 10 29.41 -24.45 5.88
C GLN A 10 30.20 -25.65 5.30
N LYS A 11 30.80 -26.48 6.16
CA LYS A 11 31.52 -27.70 5.73
C LYS A 11 30.58 -28.76 5.11
N LYS A 12 29.39 -28.97 5.69
CA LYS A 12 28.40 -29.92 5.14
C LYS A 12 27.87 -29.47 3.77
N LEU A 13 27.60 -28.17 3.64
CA LEU A 13 27.15 -27.58 2.37
C LEU A 13 28.23 -27.73 1.29
N LEU A 14 29.48 -27.45 1.62
CA LEU A 14 30.60 -27.59 0.69
C LEU A 14 30.82 -29.04 0.23
N VAL A 15 30.71 -30.02 1.15
CA VAL A 15 30.79 -31.45 0.80
C VAL A 15 29.64 -31.88 -0.12
N LEU A 16 28.42 -31.40 0.13
CA LEU A 16 27.25 -31.70 -0.69
C LEU A 16 27.34 -31.08 -2.09
N VAL A 17 27.86 -29.85 -2.20
CA VAL A 17 28.08 -29.20 -3.50
C VAL A 17 29.19 -29.93 -4.28
N LEU A 18 30.30 -30.31 -3.61
CA LEU A 18 31.38 -31.03 -4.28
C LEU A 18 30.99 -32.45 -4.72
N SER A 19 30.17 -33.16 -3.96
CA SER A 19 29.71 -34.49 -4.36
C SER A 19 28.73 -34.42 -5.53
N THR A 20 27.82 -33.45 -5.52
CA THR A 20 26.85 -33.25 -6.61
C THR A 20 27.52 -32.79 -7.91
N THR A 21 28.55 -31.93 -7.83
CA THR A 21 29.33 -31.53 -9.02
C THR A 21 30.19 -32.67 -9.55
N PHE A 22 30.82 -33.46 -8.68
CA PHE A 22 31.62 -34.63 -9.09
C PHE A 22 30.78 -35.70 -9.80
N VAL A 23 29.57 -35.98 -9.27
CA VAL A 23 28.61 -36.90 -9.90
C VAL A 23 28.18 -36.36 -11.27
N SER A 24 27.85 -35.07 -11.37
CA SER A 24 27.47 -34.42 -12.64
C SER A 24 28.57 -34.51 -13.70
N ILE A 25 29.83 -34.26 -13.31
CA ILE A 25 30.99 -34.36 -14.21
C ILE A 25 31.19 -35.81 -14.67
N SER A 26 31.12 -36.78 -13.75
CA SER A 26 31.31 -38.20 -14.07
C SER A 26 30.26 -38.70 -15.08
N ILE A 27 29.00 -38.29 -14.88
CA ILE A 27 27.90 -38.60 -15.80
C ILE A 27 28.16 -37.98 -17.18
N THR A 28 28.59 -36.71 -17.21
CA THR A 28 28.87 -35.98 -18.45
C THR A 28 30.02 -36.61 -19.24
N THR A 29 31.11 -37.00 -18.56
CA THR A 29 32.28 -37.65 -19.18
C THR A 29 31.93 -39.02 -19.77
N VAL A 30 31.14 -39.83 -19.06
CA VAL A 30 30.69 -41.15 -19.55
C VAL A 30 29.83 -40.98 -20.81
N LEU A 31 28.92 -40.00 -20.83
CA LEU A 31 28.09 -39.73 -22.02
C LEU A 31 28.93 -39.28 -23.22
N PHE A 32 29.98 -38.48 -22.99
CA PHE A 32 30.89 -38.03 -24.04
C PHE A 32 31.73 -39.17 -24.65
N LEU A 33 32.23 -40.11 -23.83
CA LEU A 33 33.02 -41.24 -24.32
C LEU A 33 32.20 -42.28 -25.10
N ASN A 34 30.89 -42.34 -24.87
CA ASN A 34 29.99 -43.22 -25.63
C ASN A 34 29.48 -42.59 -26.95
N PHE A 35 29.98 -41.41 -27.32
CA PHE A 35 29.47 -40.60 -28.44
C PHE A 35 29.97 -41.06 -29.83
N ASP A 36 31.00 -41.90 -29.94
CA ASP A 36 31.75 -41.99 -31.21
C ASP A 36 31.23 -42.99 -32.27
N ASN A 37 30.25 -43.88 -32.02
CA ASN A 37 29.91 -44.92 -33.02
C ASN A 37 28.42 -45.16 -33.35
N ILE A 38 27.43 -44.48 -32.74
CA ILE A 38 25.97 -44.78 -32.93
C ILE A 38 25.10 -43.52 -33.21
N THR A 39 25.66 -42.31 -33.19
CA THR A 39 25.07 -41.27 -32.34
C THR A 39 24.60 -39.98 -33.02
N ILE A 40 24.95 -39.66 -34.28
CA ILE A 40 24.56 -38.36 -34.89
C ILE A 40 23.03 -38.17 -35.03
N PHE A 41 22.27 -39.22 -35.39
CA PHE A 41 20.81 -39.14 -35.53
C PHE A 41 20.06 -39.20 -34.18
N GLN A 42 20.56 -39.98 -33.21
CA GLN A 42 19.94 -40.06 -31.88
C GLN A 42 20.20 -38.83 -31.02
N PHE A 43 21.32 -38.13 -31.23
CA PHE A 43 21.60 -36.86 -30.54
C PHE A 43 20.66 -35.72 -31.00
N GLN A 44 20.24 -35.69 -32.25
CA GLN A 44 19.31 -34.67 -32.75
C GLN A 44 17.92 -34.82 -32.11
N GLU A 45 17.37 -36.04 -32.06
CA GLU A 45 16.05 -36.31 -31.45
C GLU A 45 16.02 -35.99 -29.95
N ASN A 46 17.07 -36.34 -29.21
CA ASN A 46 17.16 -36.04 -27.78
C ASN A 46 17.25 -34.53 -27.49
N ILE A 47 17.98 -33.77 -28.32
CA ILE A 47 18.07 -32.30 -28.17
C ILE A 47 16.72 -31.65 -28.43
N ILE A 48 15.98 -32.10 -29.44
CA ILE A 48 14.63 -31.57 -29.76
C ILE A 48 13.65 -31.87 -28.62
N LEU A 49 13.64 -33.11 -28.09
CA LEU A 49 12.79 -33.49 -26.96
C LEU A 49 13.09 -32.67 -25.70
N ILE A 50 14.38 -32.45 -25.39
CA ILE A 50 14.79 -31.61 -24.26
C ILE A 50 14.37 -30.15 -24.50
N GLY A 51 14.51 -29.64 -25.73
CA GLY A 51 14.08 -28.29 -26.10
C GLY A 51 12.58 -28.08 -25.91
N ILE A 52 11.76 -29.02 -26.38
CA ILE A 52 10.29 -29.00 -26.20
C ILE A 52 9.94 -29.08 -24.71
N PHE A 53 10.59 -29.96 -23.95
CA PHE A 53 10.38 -30.08 -22.52
C PHE A 53 10.70 -28.78 -21.78
N LEU A 54 11.85 -28.16 -22.06
CA LEU A 54 12.23 -26.87 -21.47
C LEU A 54 11.26 -25.77 -21.85
N MET A 55 10.83 -25.70 -23.12
CA MET A 55 9.84 -24.72 -23.57
C MET A 55 8.51 -24.88 -22.83
N PHE A 56 8.07 -26.12 -22.62
CA PHE A 56 6.85 -26.42 -21.88
C PHE A 56 6.96 -26.00 -20.41
N VAL A 57 8.08 -26.35 -19.75
CA VAL A 57 8.34 -25.95 -18.36
C VAL A 57 8.41 -24.43 -18.22
N MET A 58 9.08 -23.74 -19.14
CA MET A 58 9.17 -22.27 -19.13
C MET A 58 7.81 -21.62 -19.37
N SER A 59 7.01 -22.11 -20.31
CA SER A 59 5.64 -21.62 -20.51
C SER A 59 4.80 -21.73 -19.25
N ILE A 60 4.87 -22.86 -18.54
CA ILE A 60 4.17 -23.06 -17.27
C ILE A 60 4.67 -22.05 -16.23
N LEU A 61 5.99 -21.93 -16.05
CA LEU A 61 6.59 -21.00 -15.09
C LEU A 61 6.19 -19.55 -15.37
N THR A 62 6.29 -19.10 -16.63
CA THR A 62 5.90 -17.76 -17.05
C THR A 62 4.41 -17.51 -16.82
N TYR A 63 3.56 -18.48 -17.14
CA TYR A 63 2.12 -18.37 -16.88
C TYR A 63 1.82 -18.19 -15.39
N PHE A 64 2.43 -19.00 -14.52
CA PHE A 64 2.26 -18.88 -13.08
C PHE A 64 2.80 -17.55 -12.52
N LEU A 65 3.97 -17.10 -13.01
CA LEU A 65 4.58 -15.85 -12.58
C LEU A 65 3.76 -14.64 -13.01
N SER A 66 3.29 -14.63 -14.26
CA SER A 66 2.39 -13.60 -14.77
C SER A 66 1.12 -13.53 -13.93
N LYS A 67 0.48 -14.67 -13.62
CA LYS A 67 -0.73 -14.68 -12.80
C LYS A 67 -0.49 -14.18 -11.36
N ARG A 68 0.67 -14.51 -10.77
CA ARG A 68 1.04 -14.04 -9.42
C ARG A 68 1.38 -12.56 -9.34
N LEU A 69 1.82 -11.95 -10.45
CA LEU A 69 2.21 -10.54 -10.47
C LEU A 69 1.12 -9.64 -11.08
N SER A 70 0.69 -9.95 -12.31
CA SER A 70 -0.24 -9.11 -13.07
C SER A 70 -1.61 -9.00 -12.39
N GLY A 71 -2.14 -10.10 -11.82
CA GLY A 71 -3.45 -10.08 -11.15
C GLY A 71 -3.51 -9.10 -9.97
N PRO A 72 -2.60 -9.21 -8.98
CA PRO A 72 -2.52 -8.23 -7.90
C PRO A 72 -2.26 -6.79 -8.35
N LEU A 73 -1.44 -6.58 -9.38
CA LEU A 73 -1.17 -5.23 -9.90
C LEU A 73 -2.42 -4.60 -10.55
N GLU A 74 -3.20 -5.39 -11.29
CA GLU A 74 -4.46 -4.94 -11.88
C GLU A 74 -5.48 -4.56 -10.80
N GLN A 75 -5.58 -5.35 -9.73
CA GLN A 75 -6.42 -5.02 -8.57
C GLN A 75 -5.98 -3.71 -7.89
N LEU A 76 -4.67 -3.52 -7.71
CA LEU A 76 -4.11 -2.30 -7.15
C LEU A 76 -4.41 -1.08 -8.05
N SER A 77 -4.29 -1.25 -9.36
CA SER A 77 -4.60 -0.22 -10.36
C SER A 77 -6.08 0.18 -10.33
N ALA A 78 -6.98 -0.80 -10.32
CA ALA A 78 -8.42 -0.57 -10.23
C ALA A 78 -8.82 0.11 -8.91
N ALA A 79 -8.21 -0.28 -7.80
CA ALA A 79 -8.40 0.37 -6.50
C ALA A 79 -7.89 1.82 -6.51
N THR A 80 -6.72 2.06 -7.10
CA THR A 80 -6.15 3.41 -7.25
C THR A 80 -7.07 4.31 -8.09
N TYR A 81 -7.64 3.77 -9.15
CA TYR A 81 -8.61 4.50 -9.98
C TYR A 81 -9.86 4.91 -9.19
N GLN A 82 -10.39 4.03 -8.33
CA GLN A 82 -11.51 4.36 -7.44
C GLN A 82 -11.14 5.47 -6.44
N ILE A 83 -9.97 5.39 -5.80
CA ILE A 83 -9.47 6.47 -4.92
C ILE A 83 -9.38 7.80 -5.67
N SER A 84 -8.92 7.79 -6.93
CA SER A 84 -8.80 9.02 -7.73
C SER A 84 -10.15 9.70 -7.99
N ARG A 85 -11.26 8.96 -7.87
CA ARG A 85 -12.63 9.47 -8.00
C ARG A 85 -13.26 9.88 -6.66
N GLY A 86 -12.49 9.85 -5.57
CA GLY A 86 -12.96 10.19 -4.22
C GLY A 86 -13.55 9.02 -3.44
N GLU A 87 -13.48 7.79 -3.96
CA GLU A 87 -14.02 6.61 -3.27
C GLU A 87 -12.97 6.01 -2.31
N PHE A 88 -12.90 6.51 -1.08
CA PHE A 88 -11.84 6.13 -0.12
C PHE A 88 -12.15 4.88 0.73
N ASN A 89 -13.36 4.32 0.64
CA ASN A 89 -13.75 3.11 1.37
C ASN A 89 -13.23 1.80 0.73
N ILE A 90 -12.47 1.90 -0.36
CA ILE A 90 -11.97 0.74 -1.10
C ILE A 90 -10.73 0.16 -0.42
N ARG A 91 -10.55 -1.16 -0.47
CA ARG A 91 -9.34 -1.86 0.01
C ARG A 91 -8.96 -2.92 -1.01
N THR A 92 -7.67 -3.14 -1.21
CA THR A 92 -7.17 -4.12 -2.16
C THR A 92 -7.23 -5.53 -1.58
N ASN A 93 -7.04 -5.69 -0.26
CA ASN A 93 -7.13 -6.97 0.45
C ASN A 93 -6.29 -8.11 -0.17
N ILE A 94 -5.17 -7.74 -0.81
CA ILE A 94 -4.28 -8.69 -1.46
C ILE A 94 -3.47 -9.41 -0.37
N GLN A 95 -3.70 -10.71 -0.23
CA GLN A 95 -2.92 -11.55 0.68
C GLN A 95 -1.74 -12.15 -0.05
N SER A 96 -0.60 -11.46 0.01
CA SER A 96 0.68 -12.00 -0.42
C SER A 96 1.74 -11.87 0.68
N ARG A 97 2.72 -12.76 0.65
CA ARG A 97 3.85 -12.81 1.61
C ARG A 97 5.13 -12.19 1.05
N ASP A 98 5.01 -11.46 -0.05
CA ASP A 98 6.08 -10.80 -0.78
C ASP A 98 5.91 -9.26 -0.77
N GLU A 99 6.68 -8.58 -1.60
CA GLU A 99 6.67 -7.14 -1.78
C GLU A 99 5.29 -6.61 -2.22
N ILE A 100 4.53 -7.39 -2.99
CA ILE A 100 3.18 -7.02 -3.44
C ILE A 100 2.22 -6.98 -2.26
N GLY A 101 2.33 -7.92 -1.34
CA GLY A 101 1.55 -7.91 -0.09
C GLY A 101 1.87 -6.70 0.79
N ASN A 102 3.15 -6.31 0.87
CA ASN A 102 3.56 -5.12 1.61
C ASN A 102 3.09 -3.82 0.94
N LEU A 103 3.11 -3.77 -0.39
CA LEU A 103 2.57 -2.64 -1.16
C LEU A 103 1.06 -2.50 -0.96
N SER A 104 0.31 -3.62 -1.03
CA SER A 104 -1.13 -3.64 -0.74
C SER A 104 -1.45 -3.09 0.64
N LYS A 105 -0.73 -3.53 1.68
CA LYS A 105 -0.94 -3.03 3.05
C LYS A 105 -0.67 -1.53 3.17
N SER A 106 0.37 -1.04 2.51
CA SER A 106 0.71 0.38 2.48
C SER A 106 -0.38 1.20 1.78
N PHE A 107 -0.88 0.69 0.65
CA PHE A 107 -1.99 1.29 -0.09
C PHE A 107 -3.27 1.34 0.75
N ASP A 108 -3.65 0.22 1.39
CA ASP A 108 -4.84 0.15 2.24
C ASP A 108 -4.77 1.13 3.42
N ASN A 109 -3.58 1.33 4.00
CA ASN A 109 -3.36 2.32 5.06
C ASN A 109 -3.52 3.76 4.53
N MET A 110 -2.99 4.05 3.34
CA MET A 110 -3.20 5.35 2.69
C MET A 110 -4.69 5.62 2.42
N ALA A 111 -5.41 4.64 1.88
CA ALA A 111 -6.85 4.73 1.64
C ALA A 111 -7.64 5.00 2.93
N LYS A 112 -7.27 4.31 4.02
CA LYS A 112 -7.84 4.54 5.36
C LYS A 112 -7.62 5.98 5.83
N LYS A 113 -6.40 6.51 5.71
CA LYS A 113 -6.10 7.89 6.13
C LYS A 113 -6.87 8.93 5.31
N LEU A 114 -7.05 8.70 4.02
CA LEU A 114 -7.88 9.58 3.17
C LEU A 114 -9.34 9.57 3.62
N GLN A 115 -9.89 8.39 3.93
CA GLN A 115 -11.25 8.27 4.46
C GLN A 115 -11.43 8.98 5.81
N GLU A 116 -10.46 8.84 6.73
CA GLU A 116 -10.49 9.54 8.03
C GLU A 116 -10.43 11.07 7.85
N ALA A 117 -9.61 11.54 6.91
CA ALA A 117 -9.51 12.96 6.57
C ALA A 117 -10.83 13.49 5.99
N GLU A 118 -11.49 12.75 5.09
CA GLU A 118 -12.79 13.12 4.52
C GLU A 118 -13.87 13.25 5.62
N ILE A 119 -13.95 12.30 6.54
CA ILE A 119 -14.89 12.35 7.67
C ILE A 119 -14.63 13.58 8.53
N THR A 120 -13.35 13.86 8.81
CA THR A 120 -12.96 15.03 9.60
C THR A 120 -13.35 16.34 8.93
N ILE A 121 -13.20 16.43 7.60
CA ILE A 121 -13.59 17.62 6.82
C ILE A 121 -15.11 17.81 6.91
N LYS A 122 -15.91 16.76 6.70
CA LYS A 122 -17.38 16.84 6.80
C LYS A 122 -17.85 17.28 8.18
N GLN A 123 -17.23 16.75 9.25
CA GLN A 123 -17.55 17.17 10.62
C GLN A 123 -17.25 18.66 10.84
N LYS A 124 -16.14 19.17 10.30
CA LYS A 124 -15.80 20.59 10.39
C LYS A 124 -16.80 21.46 9.63
N GLU A 125 -17.27 21.02 8.46
CA GLU A 125 -18.30 21.73 7.70
C GLU A 125 -19.63 21.82 8.47
N GLU A 126 -20.05 20.74 9.16
CA GLU A 126 -21.24 20.75 10.01
C GLU A 126 -21.11 21.75 11.16
N VAL A 127 -19.95 21.81 11.82
CA VAL A 127 -19.68 22.77 12.90
C VAL A 127 -19.71 24.21 12.37
N ILE A 128 -19.13 24.47 11.19
CA ILE A 128 -19.16 25.81 10.57
C ILE A 128 -20.61 26.23 10.26
N LYS A 129 -21.42 25.34 9.67
CA LYS A 129 -22.84 25.62 9.40
C LYS A 129 -23.62 25.93 10.68
N GLN A 130 -23.37 25.19 11.76
CA GLN A 130 -23.98 25.48 13.06
C GLN A 130 -23.59 26.86 13.58
N GLN A 131 -22.33 27.27 13.42
CA GLN A 131 -21.87 28.61 13.82
C GLN A 131 -22.56 29.71 13.01
N GLU A 132 -22.70 29.53 11.69
CA GLU A 132 -23.42 30.48 10.82
C GLU A 132 -24.90 30.60 11.22
N ASP A 133 -25.60 29.49 11.44
CA ASP A 133 -27.00 29.49 11.87
C ASP A 133 -27.20 30.20 13.22
N ILE A 134 -26.28 30.00 14.16
CA ILE A 134 -26.29 30.69 15.45
C ILE A 134 -26.13 32.20 15.23
N LEU A 135 -25.15 32.63 14.43
CA LEU A 135 -24.94 34.05 14.13
C LEU A 135 -26.15 34.69 13.43
N LEU A 136 -26.77 33.99 12.49
CA LEU A 136 -27.99 34.45 11.81
C LEU A 136 -29.14 34.65 12.80
N LYS A 137 -29.37 33.70 13.71
CA LYS A 137 -30.38 33.81 14.78
C LYS A 137 -30.09 34.97 15.72
N PHE A 138 -28.83 35.19 16.10
CA PHE A 138 -28.43 36.33 16.93
C PHE A 138 -28.67 37.67 16.23
N SER A 139 -28.29 37.79 14.95
CA SER A 139 -28.48 39.02 14.17
C SER A 139 -29.96 39.39 13.98
N GLN A 140 -30.84 38.40 13.78
CA GLN A 140 -32.28 38.64 13.74
C GLN A 140 -32.81 39.12 15.09
N HIS A 141 -32.27 38.60 16.19
CA HIS A 141 -32.68 39.03 17.53
C HIS A 141 -32.27 40.49 17.80
N THR A 142 -31.03 40.87 17.48
CA THR A 142 -30.57 42.27 17.65
C THR A 142 -31.22 43.26 16.70
N GLN A 143 -31.76 42.85 15.55
CA GLN A 143 -32.50 43.74 14.67
C GLN A 143 -33.94 44.00 15.17
N ASN A 144 -34.53 43.05 15.89
CA ASN A 144 -35.82 43.21 16.54
C ASN A 144 -35.73 43.85 17.93
N ASP A 145 -34.56 43.79 18.57
CA ASP A 145 -34.31 44.42 19.88
C ASP A 145 -33.79 45.85 19.71
N CYS A 146 -34.36 46.80 20.44
CA CYS A 146 -33.84 48.16 20.50
C CYS A 146 -32.54 48.19 21.31
N VAL A 147 -31.39 48.24 20.64
CA VAL A 147 -30.09 48.44 21.31
C VAL A 147 -29.90 49.93 21.56
N GLY A 148 -30.22 50.37 22.78
CA GLY A 148 -29.93 51.72 23.25
C GLY A 148 -28.45 51.86 23.56
N VAL A 149 -27.72 52.61 22.73
CA VAL A 149 -26.33 52.99 23.04
C VAL A 149 -26.38 54.11 24.08
N ILE A 150 -26.11 53.78 25.35
CA ILE A 150 -26.06 54.78 26.42
C ILE A 150 -24.65 55.40 26.40
N ASP A 151 -24.55 56.67 26.03
CA ASP A 151 -23.31 57.43 26.20
C ASP A 151 -23.07 57.70 27.70
N MET A 152 -22.12 56.97 28.29
CA MET A 152 -21.78 57.09 29.71
C MET A 152 -21.24 58.48 30.07
N LYS A 153 -20.76 59.25 29.07
CA LYS A 153 -20.19 60.58 29.31
C LYS A 153 -21.24 61.58 29.81
N ASP A 154 -22.48 61.45 29.35
CA ASP A 154 -23.61 62.27 29.82
C ASP A 154 -24.21 61.75 31.13
N SER A 155 -24.07 60.45 31.42
CA SER A 155 -24.52 59.86 32.70
C SER A 155 -23.80 60.49 33.90
N THR A 156 -22.50 60.75 33.79
CA THR A 156 -21.73 61.41 34.86
C THR A 156 -22.13 62.88 35.03
N LYS A 157 -22.53 63.55 33.94
CA LYS A 157 -22.99 64.94 33.95
C LYS A 157 -24.40 65.09 34.54
N ILE A 158 -25.28 64.13 34.29
CA ILE A 158 -26.61 64.05 34.88
C ILE A 158 -26.50 63.75 36.37
N SER A 159 -25.67 62.78 36.76
CA SER A 159 -25.43 62.47 38.19
C SER A 159 -24.84 63.65 38.96
N ALA A 160 -23.97 64.46 38.33
CA ALA A 160 -23.44 65.66 38.95
C ALA A 160 -24.54 66.73 39.14
N LYS A 161 -25.39 66.96 38.13
CA LYS A 161 -26.49 67.94 38.23
C LYS A 161 -27.57 67.56 39.25
N LEU A 162 -27.87 66.27 39.41
CA LEU A 162 -28.83 65.80 40.43
C LEU A 162 -28.28 65.86 41.86
N SER A 163 -26.95 65.86 42.04
CA SER A 163 -26.32 65.98 43.37
C SER A 163 -26.24 67.43 43.86
N ASP A 164 -26.46 68.41 42.98
CA ASP A 164 -26.42 69.84 43.30
C ASP A 164 -27.83 70.42 43.58
N GLU A 165 -28.90 69.61 43.47
CA GLU A 165 -30.31 70.02 43.63
C GLU A 165 -30.94 69.64 45.00
N ASP A 166 -30.16 69.09 45.94
CA ASP A 166 -30.55 68.85 47.35
C ASP A 166 -29.92 69.87 48.33
#